data_AF-X1P5D0-F1
#
_entry.id   AF-X1P5D0-F1
#
_cell.length_a   1.000
_cell.length_b   1.000
_cell.length_c   1.000
_cell.angle_alpha   90.00
_cell.angle_beta   90.00
_cell.angle_gamma   90.00
#
_symmetry.space_group_name_H-M   'P 1'
#
loop_
_entity.id
_entity.type
_entity.pdbx_description
1 polymer ?
#
loop_
_entity_poly.entity_id
_entity_poly.type
_entity_poly.pdbx_seq_one_letter_code
_entity_poly.pdbx_strand_id
1 'polypeptide(L)'
;EEKSARKEQLQAALKRANEVPYRTAEACFRVLTLNRRLPQIGNPNAVSDIAVSVNLAEAALQSALYNVDINCKHIADKEYVSEYRRKRWELTKRAERLKEEIVSTVQAMLVD
;
A
#
# COMPACT_ATOMS: atom_id res chain seq x y z
N GLU A 1 39.33 6.44 -0.07
CA GLU A 1 38.25 7.39 0.30
C GLU A 1 37.11 7.42 -0.72
N GLU A 2 37.41 7.58 -2.02
CA GLU A 2 36.41 7.64 -3.11
C GLU A 2 35.44 6.42 -3.17
N LYS A 3 35.94 5.22 -2.86
CA LYS A 3 35.11 3.99 -2.78
C LYS A 3 34.09 4.02 -1.61
N SER A 4 34.39 4.69 -0.50
CA SER A 4 33.45 4.79 0.64
C SER A 4 32.34 5.79 0.33
N ALA A 5 32.71 6.98 -0.14
CA ALA A 5 31.77 8.03 -0.52
C ALA A 5 30.77 7.54 -1.59
N ARG A 6 31.25 6.80 -2.61
CA ARG A 6 30.39 6.20 -3.63
C ARG A 6 29.40 5.18 -3.04
N LYS A 7 29.84 4.36 -2.08
CA LYS A 7 28.99 3.35 -1.43
C LYS A 7 27.90 4.02 -0.58
N GLU A 8 28.25 5.06 0.16
CA GLU A 8 27.29 5.84 0.97
C GLU A 8 26.23 6.53 0.11
N GLN A 9 26.64 7.17 -0.99
CA GLN A 9 25.72 7.79 -1.95
C GLN A 9 24.76 6.77 -2.58
N LEU A 10 25.25 5.58 -2.94
CA LEU A 10 24.42 4.49 -3.45
C LEU A 10 23.39 4.03 -2.41
N GLN A 11 23.79 3.84 -1.15
CA GLN A 11 22.87 3.42 -0.08
C GLN A 11 21.82 4.49 0.20
N ALA A 12 22.19 5.78 0.18
CA ALA A 12 21.23 6.87 0.30
C ALA A 12 20.24 6.91 -0.88
N ALA A 13 20.71 6.65 -2.11
CA ALA A 13 19.85 6.56 -3.29
C ALA A 13 18.86 5.39 -3.20
N LEU A 14 19.30 4.22 -2.70
CA LEU A 14 18.43 3.06 -2.50
C LEU A 14 17.34 3.33 -1.47
N LYS A 15 17.65 4.01 -0.36
CA LYS A 15 16.63 4.42 0.63
C LYS A 15 15.57 5.33 0.01
N ARG A 16 15.99 6.38 -0.72
CA ARG A 16 15.06 7.25 -1.46
C ARG A 16 14.22 6.49 -2.49
N ALA A 17 14.84 5.55 -3.22
CA ALA A 17 14.13 4.72 -4.17
C ALA A 17 13.10 3.78 -3.50
N ASN A 18 13.35 3.36 -2.26
CA ASN A 18 12.43 2.54 -1.46
C ASN A 18 11.21 3.34 -0.93
N GLU A 19 11.39 4.63 -0.66
CA GLU A 19 10.30 5.51 -0.19
C GLU A 19 9.20 5.67 -1.24
N VAL A 20 9.55 5.75 -2.53
CA VAL A 20 8.59 5.95 -3.63
C VAL A 20 7.52 4.85 -3.68
N PRO A 21 7.84 3.56 -3.80
CA PRO A 21 6.83 2.50 -3.80
C PRO A 21 6.07 2.40 -2.47
N TYR A 22 6.69 2.72 -1.34
CA TYR A 22 5.96 2.75 -0.06
C TYR A 22 4.89 3.85 -0.05
N ARG A 23 5.21 5.07 -0.52
CA ARG A 23 4.23 6.15 -0.67
C ARG A 23 3.11 5.78 -1.65
N THR A 24 3.41 5.02 -2.71
CA THR A 24 2.39 4.47 -3.61
C THR A 24 1.45 3.52 -2.87
N ALA A 25 1.98 2.63 -2.03
CA ALA A 25 1.17 1.74 -1.19
C ALA A 25 0.29 2.53 -0.21
N GLU A 26 0.82 3.59 0.42
CA GLU A 26 0.04 4.48 1.29
C GLU A 26 -1.07 5.22 0.54
N ALA A 27 -0.81 5.67 -0.68
CA ALA A 27 -1.82 6.30 -1.53
C ALA A 27 -2.95 5.31 -1.88
N CYS A 28 -2.61 4.05 -2.19
CA CYS A 28 -3.59 2.99 -2.42
C CYS A 28 -4.43 2.71 -1.17
N PHE A 29 -3.80 2.70 0.02
CA PHE A 29 -4.52 2.56 1.29
C PHE A 29 -5.49 3.73 1.55
N ARG A 30 -5.11 4.96 1.16
CA ARG A 30 -6.02 6.11 1.21
C ARG A 30 -7.24 5.92 0.29
N VAL A 31 -7.07 5.32 -0.90
CA VAL A 31 -8.20 4.98 -1.78
C VAL A 31 -9.15 4.00 -1.09
N LEU A 32 -8.64 2.95 -0.44
CA LEU A 32 -9.46 2.05 0.38
C LEU A 32 -10.22 2.81 1.48
N THR A 33 -9.53 3.72 2.17
CA THR A 33 -10.13 4.52 3.25
C THR A 33 -11.26 5.41 2.77
N LEU A 34 -11.13 6.00 1.57
CA LEU A 34 -12.20 6.80 0.95
C LEU A 34 -13.39 5.94 0.57
N ASN A 35 -13.15 4.74 0.02
CA ASN A 35 -14.22 3.80 -0.34
C ASN A 35 -15.07 3.37 0.85
N ARG A 36 -14.53 3.38 2.07
CA ARG A 36 -15.28 3.05 3.30
C ARG A 36 -16.55 3.87 3.51
N ARG A 37 -16.55 5.14 3.11
CA ARG A 37 -17.70 6.05 3.28
C ARG A 37 -18.65 6.08 2.09
N LEU A 38 -18.24 5.56 0.94
CA LEU A 38 -19.02 5.66 -0.29
C LEU A 38 -20.33 4.87 -0.26
N PRO A 39 -20.43 3.68 0.37
CA PRO A 39 -21.71 2.98 0.49
C PRO A 39 -22.82 3.80 1.15
N GLN A 40 -22.47 4.70 2.09
CA GLN A 40 -23.45 5.47 2.85
C GLN A 40 -23.83 6.81 2.22
N ILE A 41 -22.96 7.40 1.37
CA ILE A 41 -23.15 8.77 0.84
C ILE A 41 -23.11 8.86 -0.69
N GLY A 42 -22.71 7.78 -1.36
CA GLY A 42 -22.51 7.72 -2.79
C GLY A 42 -23.80 7.43 -3.56
N ASN A 43 -23.69 7.40 -4.89
CA ASN A 43 -24.78 6.96 -5.76
C ASN A 43 -24.97 5.43 -5.60
N PRO A 44 -26.14 4.94 -5.14
CA PRO A 44 -26.38 3.50 -4.97
C PRO A 44 -26.17 2.70 -6.27
N ASN A 45 -26.44 3.30 -7.43
CA ASN A 45 -26.25 2.67 -8.73
C ASN A 45 -24.76 2.47 -9.11
N ALA A 46 -23.83 3.08 -8.36
CA ALA A 46 -22.39 2.98 -8.58
C ALA A 46 -21.71 2.02 -7.58
N VAL A 47 -22.48 1.15 -6.91
CA VAL A 47 -21.94 0.20 -5.92
C VAL A 47 -20.91 -0.78 -6.53
N SER A 48 -21.07 -1.13 -7.81
CA SER A 48 -20.09 -1.93 -8.56
C SER A 48 -18.74 -1.22 -8.71
N ASP A 49 -18.73 0.10 -8.91
CA ASP A 49 -17.51 0.89 -9.03
C ASP A 49 -16.73 0.93 -7.70
N ILE A 50 -17.44 0.93 -6.56
CA ILE A 50 -16.83 0.79 -5.22
C ILE A 50 -16.13 -0.57 -5.12
N ALA A 51 -16.81 -1.65 -5.54
CA ALA A 51 -16.25 -2.99 -5.53
C ALA A 51 -14.96 -3.08 -6.37
N VAL A 52 -14.99 -2.51 -7.58
CA VAL A 52 -13.82 -2.47 -8.49
C VAL A 52 -12.69 -1.64 -7.86
N SER A 53 -13.00 -0.44 -7.37
CA SER A 53 -12.01 0.46 -6.76
C SER A 53 -11.26 -0.18 -5.60
N VAL A 54 -11.98 -0.86 -4.70
CA VAL A 54 -11.39 -1.53 -3.54
C VAL A 54 -10.45 -2.66 -3.95
N ASN A 55 -10.86 -3.48 -4.92
CA ASN A 55 -10.02 -4.59 -5.39
C ASN A 55 -8.75 -4.09 -6.10
N LEU A 56 -8.88 -3.08 -6.96
CA LEU A 56 -7.73 -2.49 -7.64
C LEU A 56 -6.78 -1.81 -6.67
N ALA A 57 -7.30 -1.05 -5.70
CA ALA A 57 -6.48 -0.36 -4.72
C ALA A 57 -5.70 -1.33 -3.83
N GLU A 58 -6.31 -2.43 -3.39
CA GLU A 58 -5.60 -3.43 -2.58
C GLU A 58 -4.54 -4.18 -3.39
N ALA A 59 -4.85 -4.61 -4.62
CA ALA A 59 -3.87 -5.25 -5.50
C ALA A 59 -2.69 -4.33 -5.83
N ALA A 60 -2.95 -3.04 -6.10
CA ALA A 60 -1.92 -2.03 -6.35
C ALA A 60 -1.06 -1.78 -5.11
N LEU A 61 -1.66 -1.77 -3.91
CA LEU A 61 -0.96 -1.66 -2.65
C LEU A 61 0.04 -2.81 -2.47
N GLN A 62 -0.40 -4.07 -2.63
CA GLN A 62 0.51 -5.23 -2.51
C GLN A 62 1.62 -5.18 -3.56
N SER A 63 1.28 -4.82 -4.80
CA SER A 63 2.23 -4.70 -5.90
C SER A 63 3.33 -3.68 -5.59
N ALA A 64 2.95 -2.53 -5.04
CA ALA A 64 3.90 -1.50 -4.62
C ALA A 64 4.77 -2.00 -3.44
N LEU A 65 4.21 -2.74 -2.49
CA LEU A 65 4.99 -3.33 -1.38
C LEU A 65 6.02 -4.37 -1.85
N TYR A 66 5.79 -5.10 -2.94
CA TYR A 66 6.83 -5.96 -3.51
C TYR A 66 8.04 -5.17 -4.03
N ASN A 67 7.83 -3.96 -4.56
CA ASN A 67 8.92 -3.08 -4.95
C ASN A 67 9.70 -2.57 -3.72
N VAL A 68 9.01 -2.34 -2.59
CA VAL A 68 9.66 -2.07 -1.30
C VAL A 68 10.53 -3.26 -0.88
N ASP A 69 9.99 -4.48 -0.97
CA ASP A 69 10.71 -5.70 -0.57
C ASP A 69 11.98 -5.91 -1.40
N ILE A 70 11.94 -5.68 -2.71
CA ILE A 70 13.10 -5.77 -3.60
C ILE A 70 14.16 -4.72 -3.26
N ASN A 71 13.77 -3.45 -3.08
CA ASN A 71 14.71 -2.40 -2.72
C ASN A 71 15.37 -2.66 -1.35
N CYS A 72 14.61 -3.16 -0.38
CA CYS A 72 15.13 -3.53 0.94
C CYS A 72 16.22 -4.62 0.88
N LYS A 73 16.22 -5.52 -0.11
CA LYS A 73 17.28 -6.54 -0.26
C LYS A 73 18.66 -5.93 -0.55
N HIS A 74 18.71 -4.70 -1.07
CA HIS A 74 19.93 -4.01 -1.46
C HIS A 74 20.39 -2.95 -0.45
N ILE A 75 19.60 -2.70 0.60
CA ILE A 75 19.90 -1.74 1.66
C ILE A 75 20.64 -2.45 2.80
N ALA A 76 21.81 -1.93 3.17
CA ALA A 76 22.66 -2.50 4.21
C ALA A 76 22.23 -2.11 5.64
N ASP A 77 21.50 -1.00 5.78
CA ASP A 77 20.97 -0.51 7.05
C ASP A 77 19.84 -1.44 7.55
N LYS A 78 20.13 -2.20 8.60
CA LYS A 78 19.24 -3.25 9.12
C LYS A 78 18.05 -2.67 9.86
N GLU A 79 18.25 -1.56 10.55
CA GLU A 79 17.23 -0.82 11.28
C GLU A 79 16.18 -0.28 10.30
N TYR A 80 16.62 0.33 9.19
CA TYR A 80 15.75 0.80 8.11
C TYR A 80 14.95 -0.35 7.49
N VAL A 81 15.62 -1.48 7.18
CA VAL A 81 14.94 -2.65 6.61
C VAL A 81 13.90 -3.23 7.59
N SER A 82 14.23 -3.29 8.89
CA SER A 82 13.31 -3.75 9.93
C SER A 82 12.08 -2.84 10.04
N GLU A 83 12.29 -1.53 10.03
CA GLU A 83 11.21 -0.54 10.03
C GLU A 83 10.26 -0.73 8.85
N TYR A 84 10.80 -0.87 7.63
CA TYR A 84 9.98 -1.04 6.44
C TYR A 84 9.25 -2.38 6.38
N ARG A 85 9.83 -3.46 6.93
CA ARG A 85 9.12 -4.74 7.10
C ARG A 85 7.94 -4.61 8.05
N ARG A 86 8.11 -3.90 9.17
CA ARG A 86 7.00 -3.62 10.10
C ARG A 86 5.93 -2.77 9.43
N LYS A 87 6.32 -1.65 8.80
CA LYS A 87 5.42 -0.77 8.05
C LYS A 87 4.62 -1.50 6.97
N ARG A 88 5.29 -2.37 6.20
CA ARG A 88 4.66 -3.25 5.20
C ARG A 88 3.61 -4.14 5.85
N TRP A 89 3.97 -4.87 6.91
CA TRP A 89 3.03 -5.78 7.60
C TRP A 89 1.80 -5.04 8.15
N GLU A 90 2.01 -3.90 8.81
CA GLU A 90 0.94 -3.08 9.36
C GLU A 90 0.00 -2.57 8.26
N LEU A 91 0.56 -2.06 7.16
CA LEU A 91 -0.21 -1.51 6.06
C LEU A 91 -1.03 -2.60 5.36
N THR A 92 -0.43 -3.76 5.10
CA THR A 92 -1.13 -4.94 4.55
C THR A 92 -2.30 -5.35 5.45
N LYS A 93 -2.08 -5.52 6.77
CA LYS A 93 -3.14 -5.95 7.70
C LYS A 93 -4.29 -4.96 7.79
N ARG A 94 -3.98 -3.67 7.75
CA ARG A 94 -5.00 -2.61 7.73
C ARG A 94 -5.77 -2.61 6.41
N ALA A 95 -5.10 -2.82 5.28
CA ALA A 95 -5.72 -2.88 3.96
C ALA A 95 -6.66 -4.09 3.82
N GLU A 96 -6.22 -5.28 4.25
CA GLU A 96 -7.01 -6.52 4.25
C GLU A 96 -8.32 -6.33 5.03
N ARG A 97 -8.22 -5.88 6.29
CA ARG A 97 -9.40 -5.65 7.14
C ARG A 97 -10.37 -4.65 6.52
N LEU A 98 -9.84 -3.57 5.96
CA LEU A 98 -10.66 -2.51 5.37
C LEU A 98 -11.34 -2.97 4.08
N LYS A 99 -10.64 -3.76 3.25
CA LYS A 99 -11.22 -4.40 2.07
C LYS A 99 -12.37 -5.33 2.46
N GLU A 100 -12.18 -6.18 3.45
CA GLU A 100 -13.21 -7.10 3.95
C GLU A 100 -14.47 -6.35 4.44
N GLU A 101 -14.29 -5.27 5.21
CA GLU A 101 -15.39 -4.41 5.69
C GLU A 101 -16.19 -3.81 4.52
N ILE A 102 -15.50 -3.26 3.52
CA ILE A 102 -16.16 -2.61 2.38
C ILE A 102 -16.83 -3.63 1.47
N VAL A 103 -16.16 -4.74 1.15
CA VAL A 103 -16.71 -5.79 0.30
C VAL A 103 -17.97 -6.39 0.94
N SER A 104 -17.97 -6.63 2.25
CA SER A 104 -19.16 -7.14 2.95
C SER A 104 -20.34 -6.17 2.84
N THR A 105 -20.08 -4.86 2.98
CA THR A 105 -21.10 -3.81 2.83
C THR A 105 -21.65 -3.77 1.40
N VAL A 106 -20.76 -3.77 0.41
CA VAL A 106 -21.10 -3.78 -1.02
C VAL A 106 -21.92 -5.02 -1.39
N GLN A 107 -21.54 -6.19 -0.87
CA GLN A 107 -22.27 -7.44 -1.13
C GLN A 107 -23.69 -7.40 -0.58
N ALA A 108 -23.89 -6.87 0.63
CA ALA A 108 -25.23 -6.69 1.18
C ALA A 108 -26.10 -5.82 0.27
N MET A 109 -25.57 -4.69 -0.19
CA MET A 109 -26.27 -3.75 -1.08
C MET A 109 -26.59 -4.30 -2.48
N LEU A 110 -25.94 -5.38 -2.93
CA LEU A 110 -26.15 -5.98 -4.24
C LEU A 110 -27.23 -7.08 -4.24
N VAL A 111 -27.57 -7.60 -3.07
CA VAL A 111 -28.54 -8.70 -2.90
C VAL A 111 -29.91 -8.19 -2.47
N ASP A 112 -29.98 -6.94 -1.99
CA ASP A 112 -31.21 -6.17 -1.71
C ASP A 112 -31.86 -5.65 -3.01
#